data_AF-A0A6A8MVR5-F1
#
_entry.id   AF-A0A6A8MVR5-F1
#
_cell.length_a   1.000
_cell.length_b   1.000
_cell.length_c   1.000
_cell.angle_alpha   90.00
_cell.angle_beta   90.00
_cell.angle_gamma   90.00
#
_symmetry.space_group_name_H-M   'P 1'
#
loop_
_entity.id
_entity.type
_entity.pdbx_description
1 polymer ?
#
loop_
_entity_poly.entity_id
_entity_poly.type
_entity_poly.pdbx_seq_one_letter_code
_entity_poly.pdbx_strand_id
1 'polypeptide(L)'
;MKNLVLKLGAGLAALTVVATLGVASARAQGPQTPSCGNYELAKDKKIDGTLFAKGTYQLNAIGISCEKVIGKYGLFDQFLSQKSTTPLPKPWKYLAGAVGAPKFSAADGVGFRAQLLSD
;
A
#
# COMPACT_ATOMS: atom_id res chain seq x y z
N MET A 1 -54.33 42.46 -38.85
CA MET A 1 -54.03 43.48 -37.81
C MET A 1 -52.87 42.99 -36.97
N LYS A 2 -51.87 43.87 -36.74
CA LYS A 2 -50.80 43.84 -35.72
C LYS A 2 -49.57 42.94 -35.94
N ASN A 3 -48.64 43.53 -36.70
CA ASN A 3 -47.19 43.71 -36.52
C ASN A 3 -46.35 42.81 -35.59
N LEU A 4 -45.24 42.38 -36.20
CA LEU A 4 -43.91 42.03 -35.70
C LEU A 4 -43.35 42.94 -34.59
N VAL A 5 -42.76 42.37 -33.52
CA VAL A 5 -41.59 42.95 -32.82
C VAL A 5 -40.69 41.85 -32.24
N LEU A 6 -39.42 41.92 -32.61
CA LEU A 6 -38.25 41.14 -32.20
C LEU A 6 -37.79 41.53 -30.77
N LYS A 7 -37.36 40.57 -29.94
CA LYS A 7 -36.42 40.88 -28.84
C LYS A 7 -35.33 39.81 -28.74
N LEU A 8 -34.12 40.21 -29.15
CA LEU A 8 -32.86 39.55 -28.79
C LEU A 8 -32.71 39.59 -27.26
N GLY A 9 -32.76 38.42 -26.63
CA GLY A 9 -32.31 38.24 -25.26
C GLY A 9 -30.83 37.90 -25.25
N ALA A 10 -30.02 38.82 -24.72
CA ALA A 10 -28.61 38.59 -24.43
C ALA A 10 -28.45 37.48 -23.38
N GLY A 11 -27.47 36.60 -23.59
CA GLY A 11 -27.07 35.62 -22.60
C GLY A 11 -25.93 34.75 -23.10
N LEU A 12 -24.68 35.23 -22.98
CA LEU A 12 -23.52 34.34 -22.99
C LEU A 12 -23.67 33.35 -21.83
N ALA A 13 -23.94 32.09 -22.12
CA ALA A 13 -23.72 30.99 -21.19
C ALA A 13 -22.59 30.12 -21.75
N ALA A 14 -21.35 30.57 -21.53
CA ALA A 14 -20.19 29.70 -21.71
C ALA A 14 -20.23 28.67 -20.58
N LEU A 15 -20.73 27.47 -20.88
CA LEU A 15 -20.73 26.35 -19.94
C LEU A 15 -19.32 25.74 -19.92
N THR A 16 -18.42 26.34 -19.13
CA THR A 16 -17.14 25.71 -18.80
C THR A 16 -17.41 24.50 -17.92
N VAL A 17 -17.39 23.31 -18.52
CA VAL A 17 -17.31 22.05 -17.80
C VAL A 17 -15.90 21.94 -17.23
N VAL A 18 -15.74 22.38 -15.97
CA VAL A 18 -14.54 22.04 -15.20
C VAL A 18 -14.67 20.58 -14.84
N ALA A 19 -14.08 19.70 -15.64
CA ALA A 19 -13.90 18.30 -15.29
C ALA A 19 -12.94 18.25 -14.09
N THR A 20 -13.49 18.23 -12.87
CA THR A 20 -12.73 17.92 -11.67
C THR A 20 -12.27 16.48 -11.80
N LEU A 21 -11.03 16.28 -12.26
CA LEU A 21 -10.32 15.03 -12.12
C LEU A 21 -10.28 14.73 -10.62
N GLY A 22 -11.15 13.82 -10.18
CA GLY A 22 -11.12 13.27 -8.84
C GLY A 22 -9.79 12.54 -8.66
N VAL A 23 -8.77 13.25 -8.18
CA VAL A 23 -7.59 12.62 -7.63
C VAL A 23 -8.10 11.85 -6.43
N ALA A 24 -8.25 10.53 -6.58
CA ALA A 24 -8.49 9.65 -5.45
C ALA A 24 -7.27 9.82 -4.53
N SER A 25 -7.39 10.69 -3.53
CA SER A 25 -6.39 10.81 -2.49
C SER A 25 -6.25 9.42 -1.88
N ALA A 26 -5.14 8.76 -2.19
CA ALA A 26 -4.69 7.60 -1.45
C ALA A 26 -4.48 8.09 -0.01
N ARG A 27 -5.53 8.00 0.81
CA ARG A 27 -5.40 8.18 2.25
C ARG A 27 -4.33 7.17 2.65
N ALA A 28 -3.26 7.63 3.25
CA ALA A 28 -2.24 6.75 3.82
C ALA A 28 -2.95 5.84 4.83
N GLN A 29 -3.39 4.68 4.37
CA GLN A 29 -4.05 3.69 5.19
C GLN A 29 -2.96 3.13 6.10
N GLY A 30 -3.08 3.39 7.40
CA GLY A 30 -2.20 2.79 8.39
C GLY A 30 -2.29 1.25 8.34
N PRO A 31 -1.42 0.54 9.08
CA PRO A 31 -1.54 -0.90 9.28
C PRO A 31 -2.96 -1.31 9.59
N GLN A 32 -3.46 -2.34 8.92
CA GLN A 32 -4.74 -2.94 9.25
C GLN A 32 -4.70 -3.42 10.70
N THR A 33 -5.76 -3.06 11.43
CA THR A 33 -6.11 -3.60 12.74
C THR A 33 -7.41 -4.38 12.59
N PRO A 34 -7.53 -5.60 13.15
CA PRO A 34 -6.52 -6.32 13.94
C PRO A 34 -5.32 -6.80 13.10
N SER A 35 -4.26 -7.25 13.77
CA SER A 35 -3.08 -7.87 13.15
C SER A 35 -3.48 -9.08 12.26
N CYS A 36 -2.68 -9.35 11.23
CA CYS A 36 -2.81 -10.57 10.42
C CYS A 36 -2.37 -11.84 11.14
N GLY A 37 -1.71 -11.70 12.29
CA GLY A 37 -1.20 -12.79 13.12
C GLY A 37 0.32 -12.72 13.31
N ASN A 38 0.84 -13.78 13.92
CA ASN A 38 2.26 -13.92 14.24
C ASN A 38 2.92 -14.96 13.31
N TYR A 39 4.14 -14.67 12.86
CA TYR A 39 4.99 -15.55 12.08
C TYR A 39 6.26 -15.86 12.86
N GLU A 40 6.56 -17.14 13.05
CA GLU A 40 7.75 -17.58 13.77
C GLU A 40 8.92 -17.77 12.80
N LEU A 41 10.00 -17.01 13.02
CA LEU A 41 11.23 -17.13 12.26
C LEU A 41 12.24 -17.97 13.05
N ALA A 42 12.40 -19.24 12.68
CA ALA A 42 13.20 -20.21 13.41
C ALA A 42 14.72 -19.92 13.42
N LYS A 43 15.22 -19.11 12.47
CA LYS A 43 16.64 -18.74 12.36
C LYS A 43 16.79 -17.41 11.66
N ASP A 44 17.90 -16.73 11.92
CA ASP A 44 18.26 -15.50 11.24
C ASP A 44 18.22 -15.66 9.72
N LYS A 45 17.63 -14.66 9.08
CA LYS A 45 17.51 -14.59 7.62
C LYS A 45 17.87 -13.21 7.12
N LYS A 46 18.25 -13.14 5.86
CA LYS A 46 18.43 -11.87 5.16
C LYS A 46 17.44 -11.76 4.03
N ILE A 47 16.76 -10.62 3.95
CA ILE A 47 15.90 -10.24 2.83
C ILE A 47 16.54 -9.01 2.21
N ASP A 48 16.96 -9.12 0.95
CA ASP A 48 17.63 -8.03 0.21
C ASP A 48 18.76 -7.36 1.04
N GLY A 49 19.67 -8.19 1.56
CA GLY A 49 20.80 -7.79 2.41
C GLY A 49 20.46 -7.45 3.85
N THR A 50 19.19 -7.19 4.17
CA THR A 50 18.75 -6.77 5.51
C THR A 50 18.55 -7.96 6.43
N LEU A 51 19.17 -7.93 7.62
CA LEU A 51 19.02 -8.98 8.63
C LEU A 51 17.66 -8.92 9.32
N PHE A 52 17.01 -10.08 9.41
CA PHE A 52 15.86 -10.38 10.23
C PHE A 52 16.29 -11.44 11.24
N ALA A 53 16.40 -11.06 12.50
CA ALA A 53 16.76 -11.97 13.58
C ALA A 53 15.68 -13.03 13.78
N LYS A 54 16.06 -14.21 14.25
CA LYS A 54 15.12 -15.22 14.73
C LYS A 54 14.15 -14.62 15.77
N GLY A 55 12.94 -15.15 15.84
CA GLY A 55 11.94 -14.71 16.81
C GLY A 55 10.54 -14.63 16.22
N THR A 56 9.62 -14.03 16.98
CA THR A 56 8.21 -13.93 16.58
C THR A 56 7.91 -12.57 15.98
N TYR A 57 7.42 -12.56 14.74
CA TYR A 57 7.06 -11.35 14.00
C TYR A 57 5.53 -11.19 13.95
N GLN A 58 5.02 -10.06 14.43
CA GLN A 58 3.65 -9.64 14.13
C GLN A 58 3.57 -9.08 12.72
N LEU A 59 2.61 -9.56 11.95
CA LEU A 59 2.37 -9.10 10.58
C LEU A 59 1.11 -8.24 10.49
N ASN A 60 1.19 -7.10 9.81
CA ASN A 60 0.04 -6.24 9.53
C ASN A 60 0.04 -5.86 8.06
N ALA A 61 -1.06 -6.15 7.35
CA ALA A 61 -1.25 -5.77 5.97
C ALA A 61 -1.68 -4.30 5.83
N ILE A 62 -1.44 -3.71 4.66
CA ILE A 62 -1.87 -2.37 4.26
C ILE A 62 -2.34 -2.45 2.81
N GLY A 63 -3.62 -2.14 2.57
CA GLY A 63 -4.22 -2.18 1.22
C GLY A 63 -4.23 -3.56 0.54
N ILE A 64 -3.91 -4.64 1.27
CA ILE A 64 -3.94 -6.03 0.82
C ILE A 64 -4.52 -6.91 1.91
N SER A 65 -4.99 -8.10 1.55
CA SER A 65 -5.58 -9.03 2.50
C SER A 65 -4.52 -9.75 3.34
N CYS A 66 -4.86 -10.16 4.56
CA CYS A 66 -3.93 -10.84 5.46
C CYS A 66 -3.47 -12.19 4.91
N GLU A 67 -4.32 -12.90 4.16
CA GLU A 67 -4.01 -14.19 3.54
C GLU A 67 -2.87 -14.08 2.51
N LYS A 68 -2.66 -12.89 1.93
CA LYS A 68 -1.50 -12.65 1.05
C LYS A 68 -0.20 -12.48 1.85
N VAL A 69 -0.28 -12.05 3.10
CA VAL A 69 0.87 -11.65 3.91
C VAL A 69 1.40 -12.81 4.76
N ILE A 70 0.49 -13.52 5.44
CA ILE A 70 0.84 -14.54 6.44
C ILE A 70 0.69 -15.97 5.92
N GLY A 71 1.40 -16.91 6.55
CA GLY A 71 1.30 -18.34 6.30
C GLY A 71 2.36 -18.87 5.35
N LYS A 72 2.33 -20.19 5.12
CA LYS A 72 3.19 -20.86 4.13
C LYS A 72 2.83 -20.30 2.75
N TYR A 73 3.83 -19.82 2.02
CA TYR A 73 3.68 -19.07 0.75
C TYR A 73 3.10 -17.66 0.86
N GLY A 74 2.89 -17.12 2.06
CA GLY A 74 2.62 -15.69 2.24
C GLY A 74 3.81 -14.84 1.82
N LEU A 75 3.60 -13.55 1.52
CA LEU A 75 4.66 -12.66 1.04
C LEU A 75 5.89 -12.64 1.96
N PHE A 76 5.69 -12.63 3.29
CA PHE A 76 6.82 -12.62 4.21
C PHE A 76 7.65 -13.92 4.13
N ASP A 77 6.98 -15.07 4.07
CA ASP A 77 7.59 -16.40 3.90
C ASP A 77 8.35 -16.50 2.57
N GLN A 78 7.76 -16.00 1.49
CA GLN A 78 8.37 -15.96 0.16
C GLN A 78 9.63 -15.08 0.14
N PHE A 79 9.62 -13.95 0.82
CA PHE A 79 10.78 -13.06 0.91
C PHE A 79 11.92 -13.69 1.73
N LEU A 80 11.60 -14.34 2.84
CA LEU A 80 12.56 -15.08 3.69
C LEU A 80 13.18 -16.32 3.00
N SER A 81 12.49 -16.83 1.97
CA SER A 81 12.91 -18.00 1.18
C SER A 81 13.89 -17.64 0.07
N GLN A 82 14.04 -16.37 -0.27
CA GLN A 82 15.00 -15.90 -1.26
C GLN A 82 16.44 -15.99 -0.74
N LYS A 83 17.42 -15.93 -1.65
CA LYS A 83 18.83 -15.83 -1.24
C LYS A 83 19.06 -14.46 -0.59
N SER A 84 20.02 -14.40 0.32
CA SER A 84 20.27 -13.24 1.18
C SER A 84 20.44 -11.91 0.45
N THR A 85 20.99 -11.92 -0.76
CA THR A 85 21.27 -10.73 -1.58
C THR A 85 20.37 -10.64 -2.82
N THR A 86 19.38 -11.53 -2.96
CA THR A 86 18.40 -11.42 -4.03
C THR A 86 17.52 -10.20 -3.76
N PRO A 87 17.43 -9.26 -4.71
CA PRO A 87 16.51 -8.14 -4.59
C PRO A 87 15.08 -8.63 -4.46
N LEU A 88 14.26 -7.90 -3.71
CA LEU A 88 12.83 -8.19 -3.65
C LEU A 88 12.20 -8.21 -5.07
N PRO A 89 11.23 -9.11 -5.33
CA PRO A 89 10.58 -9.17 -6.62
C PRO A 89 9.80 -7.89 -6.87
N LYS A 90 9.90 -7.32 -8.07
CA LYS A 90 9.11 -6.14 -8.43
C LYS A 90 7.61 -6.43 -8.24
N PRO A 91 6.82 -5.47 -7.72
CA PRO A 91 7.19 -4.07 -7.42
C PRO A 91 7.68 -3.83 -5.97
N TRP A 92 7.96 -4.89 -5.21
CA TRP A 92 8.25 -4.79 -3.78
C TRP A 92 9.59 -4.12 -3.48
N LYS A 93 9.58 -3.31 -2.42
CA LYS A 93 10.76 -2.63 -1.88
C LYS A 93 10.78 -2.76 -0.36
N TYR A 94 11.98 -2.85 0.20
CA TYR A 94 12.21 -2.74 1.63
C TYR A 94 12.45 -1.28 2.02
N LEU A 95 11.70 -0.78 2.99
CA LEU A 95 11.76 0.60 3.48
C LEU A 95 12.38 0.61 4.88
N ALA A 96 13.72 0.52 4.95
CA ALA A 96 14.47 0.36 6.21
C ALA A 96 14.21 1.47 7.24
N GLY A 97 14.04 2.73 6.77
CA GLY A 97 13.81 3.89 7.62
C GLY A 97 12.36 4.13 8.05
N ALA A 98 11.44 3.22 7.71
CA ALA A 98 10.02 3.36 8.02
C ALA A 98 9.74 3.20 9.52
N VAL A 99 9.79 4.29 10.28
CA VAL A 99 9.24 4.38 11.64
C VAL A 99 7.73 4.49 11.51
N GLY A 100 6.97 3.53 12.04
CA GLY A 100 5.53 3.66 11.96
C GLY A 100 4.96 3.61 10.53
N ALA A 101 5.69 3.05 9.52
CA ALA A 101 5.23 2.69 8.14
C ALA A 101 5.60 1.21 7.76
N PRO A 102 4.95 0.56 6.76
CA PRO A 102 5.26 -0.82 6.39
C PRO A 102 6.70 -0.95 5.91
N LYS A 103 7.40 -1.97 6.40
CA LYS A 103 8.76 -2.27 5.97
C LYS A 103 8.82 -2.81 4.54
N PHE A 104 7.71 -3.35 4.02
CA PHE A 104 7.60 -3.84 2.64
C PHE A 104 6.47 -3.11 1.91
N SER A 105 6.79 -2.45 0.80
CA SER A 105 5.80 -1.71 -0.01
C SER A 105 5.91 -2.11 -1.48
N ALA A 106 4.75 -2.32 -2.10
CA ALA A 106 4.60 -2.56 -3.54
C ALA A 106 4.18 -1.29 -4.29
N ALA A 107 3.42 -0.42 -3.64
CA ALA A 107 2.93 0.86 -4.14
C ALA A 107 2.43 1.72 -2.98
N ASP A 108 1.99 2.94 -3.28
CA ASP A 108 1.34 3.82 -2.31
C ASP A 108 0.11 3.13 -1.71
N GLY A 109 0.08 3.03 -0.37
CA GLY A 109 -1.01 2.36 0.35
C GLY A 109 -1.06 0.84 0.18
N VAL A 110 -0.05 0.20 -0.42
CA VAL A 110 0.00 -1.25 -0.63
C VAL A 110 1.29 -1.81 -0.03
N GLY A 111 1.17 -2.60 1.03
CA GLY A 111 2.33 -3.17 1.71
C GLY A 111 1.99 -4.02 2.92
N PHE A 112 3.02 -4.35 3.69
CA PHE A 112 2.85 -4.97 5.01
C PHE A 112 4.02 -4.70 5.95
N ARG A 113 3.77 -4.94 7.22
CA ARG A 113 4.72 -4.80 8.33
C ARG A 113 5.14 -6.17 8.79
N ALA A 114 6.41 -6.30 9.16
CA ALA A 114 6.90 -7.37 10.01
C ALA A 114 7.58 -6.71 11.22
N GLN A 115 6.93 -6.79 12.37
CA GLN A 115 7.43 -6.25 13.64
C GLN A 115 7.86 -7.39 14.54
N LEU A 116 9.13 -7.44 14.92
CA LEU A 116 9.63 -8.38 15.92
C LEU A 116 8.98 -8.04 17.27
N LEU A 117 8.31 -9.00 17.90
CA LEU A 117 7.63 -8.85 19.19
C LEU A 117 8.53 -9.18 20.37
N SER A 118 9.40 -10.16 20.20
CA SER A 118 10.32 -10.65 21.23
C SER A 118 11.37 -11.57 20.62
N ASP A 119 12.54 -11.61 21.27
CA ASP A 119 13.69 -12.48 21.00
C ASP A 119 13.73 -13.61 22.03
#